data_AF-A0A1X1CQG1-F1
#
_entry.id   AF-A0A1X1CQG1-F1
#
_cell.length_a   1.000
_cell.length_b   1.000
_cell.length_c   1.000
_cell.angle_alpha   90.00
_cell.angle_beta   90.00
_cell.angle_gamma   90.00
#
_symmetry.space_group_name_H-M   'P 1'
#
loop_
_entity.id
_entity.type
_entity.pdbx_description
1 polymer ?
#
loop_
_entity_poly.entity_id
_entity_poly.type
_entity_poly.pdbx_seq_one_letter_code
_entity_poly.pdbx_strand_id
1 'polypeptide(L)'
;MKRILILRSKQWLTKVYKAASSQHMTMYEEIEFRKIVTLKRNMARIERRHPCTVDWLDVEFYEGYAVVPCYDRKGRFAFDAFLYSKEQIPDWLALYWCDLPPVDLHLAM
;
A
#
# COMPACT_ATOMS: atom_id res chain seq x y z
N MET A 1 -8.88 -8.90 28.83
CA MET A 1 -8.70 -8.28 27.49
C MET A 1 -7.36 -7.57 27.28
N LYS A 2 -6.96 -6.60 28.11
CA LYS A 2 -5.73 -5.80 27.91
C LYS A 2 -4.45 -6.64 27.73
N ARG A 3 -4.25 -7.70 28.53
CA ARG A 3 -3.08 -8.61 28.40
C ARG A 3 -3.00 -9.31 27.04
N ILE A 4 -4.13 -9.74 26.48
CA ILE A 4 -4.17 -10.43 25.17
C ILE A 4 -3.81 -9.46 24.05
N LEU A 5 -4.34 -8.24 24.09
CA LEU A 5 -3.98 -7.19 23.12
C LEU A 5 -2.49 -6.88 23.18
N ILE A 6 -1.93 -6.70 24.39
CA ILE A 6 -0.49 -6.46 24.59
C ILE A 6 0.34 -7.62 24.01
N LEU A 7 -0.05 -8.87 24.25
CA LEU A 7 0.65 -10.03 23.70
C LEU A 7 0.62 -10.05 22.17
N ARG A 8 -0.53 -9.77 21.56
CA ARG A 8 -0.67 -9.70 20.09
C ARG A 8 0.18 -8.56 19.49
N SER A 9 0.15 -7.37 20.09
CA SER A 9 0.96 -6.24 19.64
C SER A 9 2.45 -6.55 19.75
N LYS A 10 2.91 -7.16 20.85
CA LYS A 10 4.30 -7.60 21.00
C LYS A 10 4.70 -8.63 19.95
N GLN A 11 3.87 -9.64 19.72
CA GLN A 11 4.15 -10.66 18.69
C GLN A 11 4.22 -10.06 17.29
N TRP A 12 3.34 -9.11 16.98
CA TRP A 12 3.34 -8.41 15.69
C TRP A 12 4.61 -7.56 15.53
N LEU A 13 4.97 -6.75 16.54
CA LEU A 13 6.20 -5.95 16.53
C LEU A 13 7.45 -6.82 16.38
N THR A 14 7.54 -7.95 17.09
CA THR A 14 8.67 -8.88 16.96
C THR A 14 8.78 -9.46 15.55
N LYS A 15 7.65 -9.75 14.89
CA LYS A 15 7.65 -10.22 13.50
C LYS A 15 8.16 -9.15 12.54
N VAL A 16 7.66 -7.92 12.67
CA VAL A 16 8.10 -6.78 11.86
C VAL A 16 9.59 -6.53 12.06
N TYR A 17 10.06 -6.48 13.31
CA TYR A 17 11.48 -6.28 13.62
C TYR A 17 12.39 -7.33 12.98
N LYS A 18 12.03 -8.62 13.10
CA LYS A 18 12.81 -9.71 12.51
C LYS A 18 12.88 -9.60 10.97
N ALA A 19 11.76 -9.29 10.33
CA ALA A 19 11.69 -9.15 8.89
C ALA A 19 12.49 -7.93 8.39
N ALA A 20 12.33 -6.78 9.06
CA ALA A 20 13.07 -5.56 8.76
C ALA A 20 14.59 -5.79 8.92
N SER A 21 14.99 -6.42 10.03
CA SER A 21 16.40 -6.76 10.30
C SER A 21 17.00 -7.71 9.27
N SER A 22 16.26 -8.73 8.82
CA SER A 22 16.74 -9.67 7.80
C SER A 22 16.90 -9.05 6.41
N GLN A 23 16.16 -7.97 6.13
CA GLN A 23 16.17 -7.29 4.84
C GLN A 23 17.00 -6.00 4.89
N HIS A 24 17.69 -5.75 6.01
CA HIS A 24 18.49 -4.53 6.23
C HIS A 24 17.70 -3.22 6.01
N MET A 25 16.41 -3.20 6.37
CA MET A 25 15.54 -2.03 6.28
C MET A 25 15.04 -1.59 7.66
N THR A 26 14.49 -0.39 7.74
CA THR A 26 13.82 0.10 8.94
C THR A 26 12.50 -0.62 9.18
N MET A 27 12.03 -0.63 10.44
CA MET A 27 10.70 -1.19 10.75
C MET A 27 9.57 -0.43 10.06
N TYR A 28 9.74 0.87 9.82
CA TYR A 28 8.76 1.70 9.14
C TYR A 28 8.59 1.24 7.68
N GLU A 29 9.70 1.09 6.95
CA GLU A 29 9.69 0.61 5.56
C GLU A 29 9.05 -0.78 5.44
N GLU A 30 9.34 -1.70 6.36
CA GLU A 30 8.71 -3.04 6.37
C GLU A 30 7.19 -2.97 6.62
N ILE A 31 6.71 -2.02 7.44
CA ILE A 31 5.29 -1.81 7.67
C ILE A 31 4.62 -1.30 6.39
N GLU A 32 5.20 -0.28 5.76
CA GLU A 32 4.68 0.27 4.49
C GLU A 32 4.69 -0.78 3.38
N PHE A 33 5.78 -1.53 3.24
CA PHE A 33 5.88 -2.64 2.29
C PHE A 33 4.73 -3.67 2.49
N ARG A 34 4.45 -4.07 3.74
CA ARG A 34 3.36 -5.00 4.05
C ARG A 34 1.98 -4.42 3.73
N LYS A 35 1.77 -3.11 3.93
CA LYS A 35 0.52 -2.44 3.53
C LYS A 35 0.32 -2.54 2.03
N ILE A 36 1.35 -2.21 1.25
CA ILE A 36 1.33 -2.25 -0.22
C ILE A 36 1.07 -3.68 -0.73
N VAL A 37 1.77 -4.69 -0.19
CA VAL A 37 1.53 -6.10 -0.52
C VAL A 37 0.08 -6.51 -0.21
N THR A 38 -0.51 -5.99 0.86
CA THR A 38 -1.90 -6.28 1.24
C THR A 38 -2.88 -5.62 0.28
N LEU A 39 -2.64 -4.37 -0.13
CA LEU A 39 -3.43 -3.68 -1.16
C LEU A 39 -3.39 -4.46 -2.48
N LYS A 40 -2.20 -4.83 -2.98
CA LYS A 40 -2.06 -5.68 -4.18
C LYS A 40 -2.85 -6.99 -4.09
N ARG A 41 -2.79 -7.69 -2.95
CA ARG A 41 -3.52 -8.95 -2.75
C ARG A 41 -5.03 -8.75 -2.71
N ASN A 42 -5.49 -7.67 -2.09
CA ASN A 42 -6.89 -7.30 -2.07
C ASN A 42 -7.38 -6.96 -3.48
N MET A 43 -6.60 -6.20 -4.24
CA MET A 43 -6.91 -5.88 -5.63
C MET A 43 -7.01 -7.15 -6.48
N ALA A 44 -6.02 -8.03 -6.43
CA ALA A 44 -6.07 -9.32 -7.14
C ALA A 44 -7.29 -10.17 -6.75
N ARG A 45 -7.76 -10.06 -5.49
CA ARG A 45 -8.99 -10.73 -5.04
C ARG A 45 -10.25 -10.08 -5.65
N ILE A 46 -10.27 -8.74 -5.73
CA ILE A 46 -11.37 -7.97 -6.33
C ILE A 46 -11.45 -8.27 -7.82
N GLU A 47 -10.33 -8.22 -8.56
CA GLU A 47 -10.27 -8.49 -10.00
C GLU A 47 -10.84 -9.85 -10.38
N ARG A 48 -10.55 -10.89 -9.58
CA ARG A 48 -11.11 -12.24 -9.80
C ARG A 48 -12.63 -12.27 -9.76
N ARG A 49 -13.27 -11.39 -9.01
CA ARG A 49 -14.73 -11.29 -8.88
C ARG A 49 -15.31 -10.27 -9.86
N HIS A 50 -14.58 -9.19 -10.08
CA HIS A 50 -15.00 -8.02 -10.85
C HIS A 50 -13.78 -7.48 -11.60
N PRO A 51 -13.64 -7.77 -12.91
CA PRO A 51 -12.56 -7.19 -13.71
C PRO A 51 -12.63 -5.66 -13.62
N CYS A 52 -11.56 -5.06 -13.11
CA CYS A 52 -11.41 -3.63 -13.01
C CYS A 52 -10.41 -3.13 -14.05
N THR A 53 -10.54 -1.87 -14.44
CA THR A 53 -9.54 -1.17 -15.24
C THR A 53 -8.83 -0.16 -14.36
N VAL A 54 -7.51 -0.14 -14.49
CA VAL A 54 -6.64 0.82 -13.82
C VAL A 54 -6.82 2.19 -14.47
N ASP A 55 -7.08 3.22 -13.67
CA ASP A 55 -7.14 4.60 -14.13
C ASP A 55 -5.88 5.35 -13.73
N TRP A 56 -4.99 5.53 -14.71
CA TRP A 56 -3.71 6.22 -14.52
C TRP A 56 -3.84 7.75 -14.52
N LEU A 57 -5.03 8.32 -14.78
CA LEU A 57 -5.23 9.77 -14.76
C LEU A 57 -5.26 10.33 -13.35
N ASP A 58 -5.69 9.53 -12.37
CA ASP A 58 -5.81 9.89 -10.95
C ASP A 58 -4.80 9.13 -10.07
N VAL A 59 -3.60 8.86 -10.59
CA VAL A 59 -2.52 8.22 -9.81
C VAL A 59 -1.90 9.18 -8.78
N GLU A 60 -1.65 8.67 -7.57
CA GLU A 60 -1.03 9.43 -6.48
C GLU A 60 0.32 8.82 -6.10
N PHE A 61 1.43 9.54 -6.34
CA PHE A 61 2.77 9.05 -6.02
C PHE A 61 3.21 9.43 -4.61
N TYR A 62 3.83 8.48 -3.91
CA TYR A 62 4.38 8.59 -2.57
C TYR A 62 5.82 8.09 -2.54
N GLU A 63 6.52 8.37 -1.44
CA GLU A 63 7.85 7.80 -1.24
C GLU A 63 7.77 6.27 -1.13
N GLY A 64 8.36 5.58 -2.11
CA GLY A 64 8.43 4.12 -2.18
C GLY A 64 7.27 3.44 -2.91
N TYR A 65 6.18 4.15 -3.24
CA TYR A 65 5.01 3.55 -3.92
C TYR A 65 4.05 4.59 -4.54
N ALA A 66 3.11 4.16 -5.38
CA ALA A 66 1.97 4.99 -5.82
C ALA A 66 0.74 4.14 -5.79
N VAL A 67 -0.34 4.85 -5.58
CA VAL A 67 -1.67 4.32 -5.48
C VAL A 67 -2.39 4.68 -6.75
N VAL A 68 -2.94 3.68 -7.43
CA VAL A 68 -3.70 3.87 -8.66
C VAL A 68 -5.13 3.42 -8.40
N PRO A 69 -6.13 4.27 -8.67
CA PRO A 69 -7.51 3.87 -8.56
C PRO A 69 -7.88 2.89 -9.66
N CYS A 70 -8.71 1.92 -9.30
CA CYS A 70 -9.21 0.88 -10.18
C CYS A 70 -10.74 0.86 -10.09
N TYR A 71 -11.38 0.87 -11.25
CA TYR A 71 -12.84 0.88 -11.35
C TYR A 71 -13.35 -0.38 -12.02
N ASP A 72 -14.38 -0.99 -11.44
CA ASP A 72 -15.15 -2.01 -12.15
C ASP A 72 -16.20 -1.39 -13.08
N ARG A 73 -16.84 -2.20 -13.93
CA ARG A 73 -17.90 -1.75 -14.85
C ARG A 73 -19.13 -1.12 -14.16
N LYS A 74 -19.23 -1.22 -12.84
CA LYS A 74 -20.30 -0.65 -12.00
C LYS A 74 -19.83 0.56 -11.19
N GLY A 75 -18.60 1.02 -11.39
CA GLY A 75 -18.01 2.15 -10.67
C GLY A 75 -17.54 1.81 -9.24
N ARG A 76 -17.42 0.51 -8.88
CA ARG A 76 -16.81 0.12 -7.60
C ARG A 76 -15.32 0.36 -7.65
N PHE A 77 -14.83 0.94 -6.56
CA PHE A 77 -13.50 1.52 -6.44
C PHE A 77 -12.59 0.66 -5.58
N ALA A 78 -11.37 0.43 -6.06
CA ALA A 78 -10.29 -0.20 -5.32
C ALA A 78 -8.97 0.51 -5.64
N PHE A 79 -7.96 0.32 -4.82
CA PHE A 79 -6.63 0.87 -5.02
C PHE A 79 -5.64 -0.26 -5.31
N ASP A 80 -4.89 -0.15 -6.41
CA ASP A 80 -3.66 -0.93 -6.60
C ASP A 80 -2.46 -0.07 -6.18
N ALA A 81 -1.43 -0.70 -5.62
CA ALA A 81 -0.27 0.00 -5.13
C ALA A 81 0.99 -0.60 -5.74
N PHE A 82 1.77 0.16 -6.49
CA PHE A 82 3.01 -0.34 -7.10
C PHE A 82 4.22 0.28 -6.39
N LEU A 83 5.27 -0.52 -6.20
CA LEU A 83 6.51 -0.08 -5.56
C LEU A 83 7.40 0.60 -6.60
N TYR A 84 7.99 1.74 -6.26
CA TYR A 84 9.03 2.38 -7.08
C TYR A 84 9.98 3.21 -6.21
N SER A 85 11.21 3.37 -6.70
CA SER A 85 12.10 4.43 -6.21
C SER A 85 11.72 5.76 -6.87
N LYS A 86 11.86 6.87 -6.13
CA LYS A 86 11.71 8.23 -6.66
C LYS A 86 12.58 8.48 -7.90
N GLU A 87 13.73 7.81 -7.98
CA GLU A 87 14.68 7.87 -9.09
C GLU A 87 14.19 7.15 -10.35
N GLN A 88 13.16 6.30 -10.24
CA GLN A 88 12.58 5.53 -11.33
C GLN A 88 11.37 6.22 -11.97
N ILE A 89 10.92 7.36 -11.41
CA ILE A 89 9.74 8.07 -11.87
C ILE A 89 10.15 9.06 -12.97
N PRO A 90 9.58 8.97 -14.19
CA PRO A 90 9.77 9.99 -15.21
C PRO A 90 9.40 11.39 -14.72
N ASP A 91 10.18 12.41 -15.10
CA ASP A 91 10.00 13.79 -14.62
C ASP A 91 8.57 14.35 -14.80
N TRP A 92 7.88 13.94 -15.87
CA TRP A 92 6.51 14.37 -16.15
C TRP A 92 5.47 13.82 -15.15
N LEU A 93 5.80 12.75 -14.42
CA LEU A 93 4.97 12.19 -13.35
C LEU A 93 5.27 12.80 -11.97
N ALA A 94 6.36 13.55 -11.83
CA ALA A 94 6.70 14.20 -10.56
C ALA A 94 5.65 15.24 -10.12
N LEU A 95 4.84 15.76 -11.05
CA LEU A 95 3.72 16.66 -10.78
C LEU A 95 2.58 16.03 -9.95
N TYR A 96 2.52 14.70 -9.93
CA TYR A 96 1.51 13.91 -9.20
C TYR A 96 2.06 13.39 -7.86
N TRP A 97 3.18 13.94 -7.41
CA TRP A 97 3.80 13.59 -6.14
C TRP A 97 3.04 14.20 -4.98
N CYS A 98 2.68 13.37 -4.01
CA CYS A 98 2.03 13.76 -2.77
C CYS A 98 3.04 13.66 -1.62
N ASP A 99 3.34 14.81 -0.99
CA ASP A 99 4.32 14.89 0.11
C ASP A 99 3.87 14.18 1.39
N LEU A 100 2.58 13.85 1.51
CA LEU A 100 2.00 13.16 2.65
C LEU A 100 1.14 11.99 2.16
N PRO A 101 1.37 10.76 2.65
CA PRO A 101 0.46 9.65 2.38
C PRO A 101 -0.95 10.00 2.90
N PRO A 102 -2.03 9.51 2.28
CA PRO A 102 -3.36 9.74 2.78
C PRO A 102 -3.42 9.13 4.18
N VAL A 103 -3.81 9.94 5.15
CA VAL A 103 -3.90 9.55 6.57
C VAL A 103 -4.83 8.34 6.76
N ASP A 104 -5.71 8.05 5.80
CA ASP A 104 -6.69 6.97 5.86
C ASP A 104 -6.81 6.16 4.56
N LEU A 105 -5.80 5.34 4.24
CA LEU A 105 -6.01 4.16 3.37
C LEU A 105 -6.91 3.08 4.03
N HIS A 106 -7.41 3.34 5.24
CA HIS A 106 -8.27 2.44 6.02
C HIS A 106 -9.75 2.43 5.61
N LEU A 107 -10.21 3.37 4.78
CA LEU A 107 -11.65 3.54 4.50
C LEU A 107 -12.19 2.82 3.26
N ALA A 108 -11.36 2.05 2.55
CA ALA A 108 -11.80 1.27 1.37
C ALA A 108 -11.81 -0.26 1.62
N MET A 109 -12.16 -0.69 2.85
CA MET A 109 -12.41 -2.10 3.18
C MET A 109 -13.88 -2.50 3.01
#